data_AF-A0A932QN28-F1
#
_entry.id   AF-A0A932QN28-F1
#
_cell.length_a   1.000
_cell.length_b   1.000
_cell.length_c   1.000
_cell.angle_alpha   90.00
_cell.angle_beta   90.00
_cell.angle_gamma   90.00
#
_symmetry.space_group_name_H-M   'P 1'
#
loop_
_entity.id
_entity.type
_entity.pdbx_description
1 polymer ?
#
loop_
_entity_poly.entity_id
_entity_poly.type
_entity_poly.pdbx_seq_one_letter_code
_entity_poly.pdbx_strand_id
1 'polypeptide(L)'
;MSEDPGQEKSMEILEEALHEMHAAEAREKWLNYVALISGLLAAFAAVVGLFETQATSKTMLAKNEAILLQSKASDQWNFYQAKSIKGHIYEVNSKLFPAKAEEFGNEVKKYGADKAEIKAKAEEIEKKVEEKNVESEHFYEQHHKFSFAETFLHIAIALSSISALTRKKQLLYLAVACGLAGIGFWATGIL
;
A
#
# COMPACT_ATOMS: atom_id res chain seq x y z
N MET A 1 -61.01 51.23 11.03
CA MET A 1 -59.76 50.86 11.72
C MET A 1 -58.67 50.93 10.67
N SER A 2 -58.09 52.11 10.46
CA SER A 2 -57.03 52.31 9.48
C SER A 2 -55.74 51.77 10.10
N GLU A 3 -55.27 50.63 9.58
CA GLU A 3 -53.93 50.14 9.89
C GLU A 3 -52.92 51.25 9.56
N ASP A 4 -52.08 51.60 10.53
CA ASP A 4 -51.09 52.67 10.41
C ASP A 4 -49.95 52.16 9.50
N PRO A 5 -49.69 52.79 8.34
CA PRO A 5 -48.67 52.35 7.39
C PRO A 5 -47.24 52.33 7.98
N GLY A 6 -47.01 52.97 9.14
CA GLY A 6 -45.77 52.85 9.89
C GLY A 6 -45.59 51.50 10.59
N GLN A 7 -46.67 50.88 11.07
CA GLN A 7 -46.61 49.60 11.79
C GLN A 7 -46.43 48.40 10.85
N GLU A 8 -47.08 48.43 9.68
CA GLU A 8 -46.94 47.39 8.65
C GLU A 8 -45.49 47.32 8.14
N LYS A 9 -44.88 48.48 7.86
CA LYS A 9 -43.47 48.57 7.44
C LYS A 9 -42.49 48.14 8.53
N SER A 10 -42.78 48.43 9.80
CA SER A 10 -41.96 47.94 10.92
C SER A 10 -42.07 46.43 11.12
N MET A 11 -43.26 45.85 10.89
CA MET A 11 -43.47 44.41 10.92
C MET A 11 -42.74 43.72 9.76
N GLU A 12 -42.78 44.28 8.55
CA GLU A 12 -42.09 43.74 7.38
C GLU A 12 -40.55 43.73 7.57
N ILE A 13 -39.97 44.80 8.12
CA ILE A 13 -38.54 44.86 8.47
C ILE A 13 -38.18 43.84 9.56
N LEU A 14 -39.06 43.64 10.53
CA LEU A 14 -38.84 42.66 11.60
C LEU A 14 -38.91 41.22 11.06
N GLU A 15 -39.85 40.94 10.15
CA GLU A 15 -39.95 39.64 9.45
C GLU A 15 -38.74 39.39 8.56
N GLU A 16 -38.27 40.39 7.82
CA GLU A 16 -37.06 40.30 7.00
C GLU A 16 -35.81 40.04 7.87
N ALA A 17 -35.66 40.78 8.98
CA ALA A 17 -34.58 40.57 9.94
C ALA A 17 -34.64 39.18 10.61
N LEU A 18 -35.84 38.69 10.96
CA LEU A 18 -36.06 37.34 11.47
C LEU A 18 -35.69 36.27 10.43
N HIS A 19 -36.07 36.49 9.17
CA HIS A 19 -35.70 35.60 8.06
C HIS A 19 -34.19 35.55 7.82
N GLU A 20 -33.50 36.69 7.87
CA GLU A 20 -32.04 36.76 7.77
C GLU A 20 -31.35 36.08 8.96
N MET A 21 -31.84 36.28 10.19
CA MET A 21 -31.32 35.62 11.38
C MET A 21 -31.49 34.09 11.32
N HIS A 22 -32.67 33.60 10.94
CA HIS A 22 -32.91 32.17 10.76
C HIS A 22 -32.05 31.58 9.64
N ALA A 23 -31.83 32.31 8.55
CA ALA A 23 -30.94 31.88 7.45
C ALA A 23 -29.47 31.84 7.89
N ALA A 24 -29.03 32.79 8.72
CA ALA A 24 -27.68 32.82 9.29
C ALA A 24 -27.45 31.66 10.27
N GLU A 25 -28.41 31.40 11.17
CA GLU A 25 -28.33 30.30 12.14
C GLU A 25 -28.35 28.92 11.44
N ALA A 26 -29.20 28.74 10.42
CA ALA A 26 -29.23 27.51 9.63
C ALA A 26 -27.91 27.27 8.87
N ARG A 27 -27.25 28.34 8.42
CA ARG A 27 -25.95 28.28 7.77
C ARG A 27 -24.84 27.91 8.75
N GLU A 28 -24.83 28.47 9.95
CA GLU A 28 -23.87 28.14 11.00
C GLU A 28 -24.01 26.67 11.43
N LYS A 29 -25.25 26.21 11.67
CA LYS A 29 -25.56 24.80 11.95
C LYS A 29 -25.04 23.89 10.84
N TRP A 30 -25.27 24.24 9.57
CA TRP A 30 -24.76 23.46 8.44
C TRP A 30 -23.23 23.36 8.41
N LEU A 31 -22.52 24.47 8.61
CA LEU A 31 -21.05 24.47 8.64
C LEU A 31 -20.51 23.62 9.79
N ASN A 32 -21.16 23.67 10.96
CA ASN A 32 -20.81 22.82 12.10
C ASN A 32 -21.00 21.32 11.76
N TYR A 33 -22.09 20.96 11.07
CA TYR A 33 -22.28 19.58 10.60
C TYR A 33 -21.19 19.12 9.63
N VAL A 34 -20.82 19.96 8.65
CA VAL A 34 -19.75 19.64 7.69
C VAL A 34 -18.41 19.46 8.42
N ALA A 35 -18.11 20.32 9.40
CA ALA A 35 -16.90 20.21 10.21
C ALA A 35 -16.86 18.90 11.02
N LEU A 36 -17.98 18.52 11.66
CA LEU A 36 -18.09 17.26 12.39
C LEU A 36 -17.90 16.04 11.48
N ILE A 37 -18.53 16.02 10.30
CA ILE A 37 -18.38 14.93 9.32
C ILE A 37 -16.94 14.84 8.84
N SER A 38 -16.31 15.96 8.49
CA SER A 38 -14.89 16.01 8.11
C SER A 38 -13.97 15.47 9.20
N GLY A 39 -14.21 15.86 10.47
CA GLY A 39 -13.43 15.37 11.60
C GLY A 39 -13.58 13.86 11.80
N LEU A 40 -14.79 13.33 11.67
CA LEU A 40 -15.03 11.88 11.74
C LEU A 40 -14.35 11.13 10.60
N LEU A 41 -14.47 11.60 9.36
CA LEU A 41 -13.80 11.01 8.21
C LEU A 41 -12.28 11.01 8.39
N ALA A 42 -11.71 12.08 8.93
CA ALA A 42 -10.28 12.18 9.22
C ALA A 42 -9.83 11.18 10.31
N ALA A 43 -10.61 11.04 11.39
CA ALA A 43 -10.34 10.04 12.43
C ALA A 43 -10.38 8.61 11.87
N PHE A 44 -11.36 8.29 11.02
CA PHE A 44 -11.41 7.01 10.33
C PHE A 44 -10.23 6.82 9.38
N ALA A 45 -9.88 7.83 8.57
CA ALA A 45 -8.73 7.77 7.67
C ALA A 45 -7.42 7.46 8.44
N ALA A 46 -7.22 8.10 9.60
CA ALA A 46 -6.06 7.82 10.45
C ALA A 46 -6.02 6.38 10.94
N VAL A 47 -7.17 5.80 11.33
CA VAL A 47 -7.25 4.39 11.74
C VAL A 47 -6.96 3.47 10.56
N VAL A 48 -7.56 3.72 9.39
CA VAL A 48 -7.30 2.93 8.17
C VAL A 48 -5.82 2.98 7.80
N GLY A 49 -5.20 4.15 7.82
CA GLY A 49 -3.78 4.34 7.53
C GLY A 49 -2.85 3.57 8.50
N LEU A 50 -3.23 3.42 9.77
CA LEU A 50 -2.48 2.57 10.71
C LEU A 50 -2.51 1.09 10.31
N PHE A 51 -3.67 0.57 9.89
CA PHE A 51 -3.79 -0.81 9.41
C PHE A 51 -3.06 -1.02 8.09
N GLU A 52 -3.20 -0.07 7.16
CA GLU A 52 -2.48 -0.05 5.89
C GLU A 52 -0.97 -0.13 6.12
N THR A 53 -0.43 0.76 6.96
CA THR A 53 0.99 0.79 7.32
C THR A 53 1.48 -0.53 7.93
N GLN A 54 0.68 -1.17 8.80
CA GLN A 54 1.04 -2.47 9.38
C GLN A 54 1.08 -3.59 8.33
N ALA A 55 0.10 -3.65 7.43
CA ALA A 55 0.07 -4.61 6.34
C ALA A 55 1.22 -4.39 5.36
N THR A 56 1.50 -3.14 4.99
CA THR A 56 2.64 -2.75 4.15
C THR A 56 3.96 -3.17 4.81
N SER A 57 4.13 -2.90 6.10
CA SER A 57 5.36 -3.23 6.83
C SER A 57 5.64 -4.72 6.82
N LYS A 58 4.62 -5.57 7.06
CA LYS A 58 4.76 -7.03 7.01
C LYS A 58 5.11 -7.52 5.60
N THR A 59 4.42 -7.00 4.59
CA THR A 59 4.69 -7.32 3.19
C THR A 59 6.12 -6.95 2.80
N MET A 60 6.56 -5.75 3.18
CA MET A 60 7.89 -5.25 2.89
C MET A 60 8.98 -6.08 3.58
N LEU A 61 8.76 -6.50 4.84
CA LEU A 61 9.68 -7.40 5.55
C LEU A 61 9.83 -8.74 4.82
N ALA A 62 8.71 -9.38 4.46
CA ALA A 62 8.73 -10.65 3.73
C ALA A 62 9.41 -10.53 2.36
N LYS A 63 9.12 -9.47 1.58
CA LYS A 63 9.83 -9.20 0.31
C LYS A 63 11.31 -8.95 0.50
N ASN A 64 11.71 -8.19 1.52
CA ASN A 64 13.11 -7.92 1.80
C ASN A 64 13.87 -9.20 2.18
N GLU A 65 13.25 -10.09 2.96
CA GLU A 65 13.80 -11.42 3.25
C GLU A 65 13.98 -12.25 1.97
N ALA A 66 12.96 -12.27 1.10
CA ALA A 66 13.04 -12.96 -0.19
C ALA A 66 14.15 -12.39 -1.09
N ILE A 67 14.29 -11.07 -1.17
CA ILE A 67 15.37 -10.40 -1.92
C ILE A 67 16.74 -10.77 -1.35
N LEU A 68 16.90 -10.79 -0.03
CA LEU A 68 18.15 -11.20 0.61
C LEU A 68 18.49 -12.66 0.28
N LEU A 69 17.51 -13.56 0.33
CA LEU A 69 17.69 -14.97 -0.04
C LEU A 69 18.02 -15.12 -1.54
N GLN A 70 17.35 -14.36 -2.41
CA GLN A 70 17.61 -14.36 -3.85
C GLN A 70 19.04 -13.88 -4.15
N SER A 71 19.52 -12.87 -3.42
CA SER A 71 20.92 -12.43 -3.51
C SER A 71 21.88 -13.56 -3.12
N LYS A 72 21.61 -14.26 -2.00
CA LYS A 72 22.43 -15.39 -1.55
C LYS A 72 22.40 -16.56 -2.55
N ALA A 73 21.25 -16.85 -3.17
CA ALA A 73 21.12 -17.86 -4.21
C ALA A 73 21.95 -17.47 -5.45
N SER A 74 21.87 -16.21 -5.87
CA SER A 74 22.69 -15.66 -6.96
C SER A 74 24.19 -15.82 -6.68
N ASP A 75 24.62 -15.51 -5.46
CA ASP A 75 26.02 -15.71 -5.03
C ASP A 75 26.45 -17.18 -5.14
N GLN A 76 25.59 -18.13 -4.73
CA GLN A 76 25.87 -19.56 -4.87
C GLN A 76 25.94 -20.00 -6.34
N TRP A 77 25.04 -19.51 -7.19
CA TRP A 77 25.10 -19.78 -8.63
C TRP A 77 26.34 -19.19 -9.29
N ASN A 78 26.75 -17.99 -8.89
CA ASN A 78 28.00 -17.37 -9.34
C ASN A 78 29.20 -18.21 -8.90
N PHE A 79 29.20 -18.72 -7.67
CA PHE A 79 30.26 -19.60 -7.18
C PHE A 79 30.29 -20.94 -7.91
N TYR A 80 29.13 -21.54 -8.20
CA TYR A 80 28.99 -22.73 -9.02
C TYR A 80 29.55 -22.51 -10.43
N GLN A 81 29.19 -21.40 -11.08
CA GLN A 81 29.68 -21.04 -12.41
C GLN A 81 31.21 -20.86 -12.41
N ALA A 82 31.75 -20.16 -11.42
CA ALA A 82 33.21 -19.98 -11.28
C ALA A 82 33.95 -21.32 -11.10
N LYS A 83 33.41 -22.23 -10.29
CA LYS A 83 33.94 -23.59 -10.10
C LYS A 83 33.81 -24.43 -11.37
N SER A 84 32.73 -24.26 -12.13
CA SER A 84 32.52 -24.93 -13.41
C SER A 84 33.55 -24.51 -14.45
N ILE A 85 33.80 -23.21 -14.59
CA ILE A 85 34.83 -22.67 -15.47
C ILE A 85 36.21 -23.23 -15.10
N LYS A 86 36.58 -23.21 -13.81
CA LYS A 86 37.85 -23.79 -13.35
C LYS A 86 37.96 -25.28 -13.69
N GLY A 87 36.92 -26.06 -13.41
CA GLY A 87 36.88 -27.48 -13.75
C GLY A 87 37.04 -27.73 -15.25
N HIS A 88 36.41 -26.91 -16.10
CA HIS A 88 36.52 -27.04 -17.55
C HIS A 88 37.91 -26.66 -18.06
N ILE A 89 38.57 -25.66 -17.45
CA ILE A 89 39.97 -25.33 -17.76
C ILE A 89 40.88 -26.53 -17.46
N TYR A 90 40.70 -27.21 -16.32
CA TYR A 90 41.47 -28.42 -16.00
C TYR A 90 41.18 -29.57 -16.97
N GLU A 91 39.94 -29.72 -17.40
CA GLU A 91 39.55 -30.72 -18.41
C GLU A 91 40.19 -30.44 -19.79
N VAL A 92 40.26 -29.17 -20.19
CA VAL A 92 40.98 -28.77 -21.41
C VAL A 92 42.47 -29.03 -21.25
N ASN A 93 43.07 -28.68 -20.11
CA ASN A 93 44.49 -28.91 -19.83
C ASN A 93 44.86 -30.40 -19.81
N SER A 94 43.99 -31.28 -19.31
CA SER A 94 44.26 -32.73 -19.35
C SER A 94 44.34 -33.28 -20.78
N LYS A 95 43.59 -32.67 -21.72
CA LYS A 95 43.63 -33.02 -23.15
C LYS A 95 44.86 -32.42 -23.86
N LEU A 96 45.28 -31.21 -23.47
CA LEU A 96 46.43 -30.53 -24.06
C LEU A 96 47.78 -31.05 -23.56
N PHE A 97 47.86 -31.55 -22.32
CA PHE A 97 49.09 -32.01 -21.69
C PHE A 97 48.97 -33.47 -21.21
N PRO A 98 49.10 -34.47 -22.12
CA PRO A 98 48.89 -35.88 -21.80
C PRO A 98 49.80 -36.40 -20.67
N ALA A 99 51.01 -35.86 -20.54
CA ALA A 99 51.97 -36.22 -19.49
C ALA A 99 51.51 -35.83 -18.07
N LYS A 100 50.57 -34.89 -17.92
CA LYS A 100 49.98 -34.46 -16.64
C LYS A 100 48.48 -34.76 -16.55
N ALA A 101 47.96 -35.60 -17.45
CA ALA A 101 46.52 -35.84 -17.56
C ALA A 101 45.91 -36.42 -16.28
N GLU A 102 46.64 -37.27 -15.54
CA GLU A 102 46.18 -37.85 -14.28
C GLU A 102 46.02 -36.81 -13.16
N GLU A 103 46.99 -35.90 -13.02
CA GLU A 103 46.96 -34.79 -12.06
C GLU A 103 45.76 -33.87 -12.33
N PHE A 104 45.56 -33.47 -13.59
CA PHE A 104 44.42 -32.65 -13.98
C PHE A 104 43.09 -33.40 -13.86
N GLY A 105 43.05 -34.70 -14.13
CA GLY A 105 41.85 -35.54 -13.95
C GLY A 105 41.39 -35.62 -12.49
N ASN A 106 42.32 -35.63 -11.53
CA ASN A 106 42.00 -35.59 -10.11
C ASN A 106 41.39 -34.25 -9.70
N GLU A 107 41.92 -33.13 -10.19
CA GLU A 107 41.33 -31.80 -9.98
C GLU A 107 39.93 -31.71 -10.58
N VAL A 108 39.71 -32.22 -11.80
CA VAL A 108 38.36 -32.25 -12.43
C VAL A 108 37.34 -32.98 -11.54
N LYS A 109 37.70 -34.14 -10.97
CA LYS A 109 36.83 -34.88 -10.04
C LYS A 109 36.51 -34.08 -8.78
N LYS A 110 37.52 -33.44 -8.18
CA LYS A 110 37.36 -32.58 -7.00
C LYS A 110 36.40 -31.42 -7.28
N TYR A 111 36.63 -30.66 -8.36
CA TYR A 111 35.72 -29.59 -8.77
C TYR A 111 34.32 -30.10 -9.14
N GLY A 112 34.20 -31.34 -9.63
CA GLY A 112 32.92 -32.01 -9.87
C GLY A 112 32.12 -32.23 -8.59
N ALA A 113 32.76 -32.74 -7.54
CA ALA A 113 32.15 -32.94 -6.23
C ALA A 113 31.75 -31.61 -5.57
N ASP A 114 32.66 -30.63 -5.54
CA ASP A 114 32.39 -29.27 -5.03
C ASP A 114 31.15 -28.65 -5.71
N LYS A 115 31.06 -28.79 -7.04
CA LYS A 115 29.94 -28.26 -7.83
C LYS A 115 28.60 -28.86 -7.42
N ALA A 116 28.53 -30.16 -7.15
CA ALA A 116 27.30 -30.81 -6.74
C ALA A 116 26.81 -30.27 -5.38
N GLU A 117 27.71 -30.07 -4.43
CA GLU A 117 27.38 -29.48 -3.13
C GLU A 117 26.90 -28.03 -3.24
N ILE A 118 27.59 -27.21 -4.04
CA ILE A 118 27.21 -25.80 -4.26
C ILE A 118 25.85 -25.70 -4.96
N LYS A 119 25.60 -26.56 -5.95
CA LYS A 119 24.33 -26.61 -6.66
C LYS A 119 23.19 -26.97 -5.70
N ALA A 120 23.37 -28.00 -4.87
CA ALA A 120 22.36 -28.38 -3.87
C ALA A 120 22.05 -27.24 -2.89
N LYS A 121 23.08 -26.49 -2.45
CA LYS A 121 22.91 -25.29 -1.61
C LYS A 121 22.16 -24.17 -2.33
N ALA A 122 22.46 -23.94 -3.61
CA ALA A 122 21.76 -22.93 -4.41
C ALA A 122 20.27 -23.27 -4.54
N GLU A 123 19.94 -24.51 -4.90
CA GLU A 123 18.56 -25.00 -5.04
C GLU A 123 17.80 -24.97 -3.69
N GLU A 124 18.46 -25.27 -2.57
CA GLU A 124 17.86 -25.14 -1.24
C GLU A 124 17.48 -23.68 -0.91
N ILE A 125 18.35 -22.72 -1.27
CA ILE A 125 18.07 -21.30 -1.04
C ILE A 125 16.96 -20.83 -1.97
N GLU A 126 16.94 -21.24 -3.24
CA GLU A 126 15.86 -20.90 -4.18
C GLU A 126 14.50 -21.38 -3.69
N LYS A 127 14.43 -22.58 -3.10
CA LYS A 127 13.19 -23.06 -2.50
C LYS A 127 12.70 -22.13 -1.38
N LYS A 128 13.61 -21.64 -0.53
CA LYS A 128 13.27 -20.67 0.54
C LYS A 128 12.87 -19.31 -0.03
N VAL A 129 13.44 -18.88 -1.17
CA VAL A 129 13.00 -17.68 -1.87
C VAL A 129 11.55 -17.82 -2.32
N GLU A 130 11.22 -18.94 -2.95
CA GLU A 130 9.86 -19.21 -3.45
C GLU A 130 8.84 -19.22 -2.31
N GLU A 131 9.15 -19.92 -1.21
CA GLU A 131 8.31 -19.94 0.00
C GLU A 131 8.05 -18.52 0.53
N LYS A 132 9.07 -17.66 0.55
CA LYS A 132 8.95 -16.26 0.99
C LYS A 132 8.23 -15.34 0.01
N ASN A 133 8.36 -15.59 -1.29
CA ASN A 133 7.62 -14.86 -2.31
C ASN A 133 6.11 -15.15 -2.22
N VAL A 134 5.74 -16.42 -2.06
CA VAL A 134 4.34 -16.83 -1.88
C VAL A 134 3.77 -16.25 -0.58
N GLU A 135 4.51 -16.32 0.52
CA GLU A 135 4.12 -15.68 1.79
C GLU A 135 3.89 -14.17 1.60
N SER A 136 4.76 -13.49 0.86
CA SER A 136 4.60 -12.06 0.60
C SER A 136 3.40 -11.72 -0.29
N GLU A 137 3.07 -12.55 -1.27
CA GLU A 137 1.97 -12.27 -2.20
C GLU A 137 0.62 -12.27 -1.47
N HIS A 138 0.46 -13.17 -0.49
CA HIS A 138 -0.72 -13.20 0.38
C HIS A 138 -0.90 -11.91 1.19
N PHE A 139 0.18 -11.30 1.68
CA PHE A 139 0.10 -10.01 2.38
C PHE A 139 -0.13 -8.82 1.45
N TYR A 140 0.29 -8.93 0.19
CA TYR A 140 0.16 -7.87 -0.81
C TYR A 140 -1.31 -7.60 -1.20
N GLU A 141 -2.15 -8.63 -1.24
CA GLU A 141 -3.59 -8.46 -1.54
C GLU A 141 -4.32 -7.64 -0.46
N GLN A 142 -3.95 -7.83 0.81
CA GLN A 142 -4.54 -7.07 1.92
C GLN A 142 -4.16 -5.59 1.86
N HIS A 143 -2.89 -5.30 1.54
CA HIS A 143 -2.41 -3.92 1.36
C HIS A 143 -3.25 -3.16 0.33
N HIS A 144 -3.52 -3.77 -0.83
CA HIS A 144 -4.23 -3.10 -1.92
C HIS A 144 -5.64 -2.64 -1.51
N LYS A 145 -6.35 -3.46 -0.71
CA LYS A 145 -7.69 -3.12 -0.19
C LYS A 145 -7.63 -1.93 0.79
N PHE A 146 -6.62 -1.88 1.66
CA PHE A 146 -6.44 -0.77 2.60
C PHE A 146 -6.06 0.54 1.90
N SER A 147 -5.18 0.50 0.90
CA SER A 147 -4.80 1.71 0.16
C SER A 147 -5.97 2.32 -0.62
N PHE A 148 -6.87 1.48 -1.17
CA PHE A 148 -8.12 1.99 -1.78
C PHE A 148 -9.04 2.64 -0.74
N ALA A 149 -9.25 2.00 0.41
CA ALA A 149 -10.07 2.55 1.49
C ALA A 149 -9.58 3.94 1.93
N GLU A 150 -8.27 4.09 2.15
CA GLU A 150 -7.65 5.38 2.52
C GLU A 150 -7.84 6.45 1.44
N THR A 151 -7.65 6.08 0.17
CA THR A 151 -7.84 7.00 -0.96
C THR A 151 -9.27 7.54 -1.02
N PHE A 152 -10.27 6.68 -0.86
CA PHE A 152 -11.68 7.10 -0.85
C PHE A 152 -12.00 8.04 0.33
N LEU A 153 -11.40 7.80 1.50
CA LEU A 153 -11.57 8.67 2.67
C LEU A 153 -10.91 10.05 2.45
N HIS A 154 -9.73 10.12 1.84
CA HIS A 154 -9.11 11.39 1.47
C HIS A 154 -9.93 12.19 0.46
N ILE A 155 -10.50 11.52 -0.55
CA ILE A 155 -11.42 12.15 -1.51
C ILE A 155 -12.66 12.69 -0.77
N ALA A 156 -13.22 11.91 0.16
CA ALA A 156 -14.37 12.34 0.97
C ALA A 156 -14.06 13.60 1.80
N ILE A 157 -12.89 13.65 2.46
CA ILE A 157 -12.44 14.82 3.25
C ILE A 157 -12.27 16.06 2.36
N ALA A 158 -11.66 15.89 1.18
CA ALA A 158 -11.49 16.97 0.21
C ALA A 158 -12.84 17.51 -0.28
N LEU A 159 -13.76 16.63 -0.65
CA LEU A 159 -15.12 16.99 -1.06
C LEU A 159 -15.90 17.67 0.06
N SER A 160 -15.74 17.23 1.31
CA SER A 160 -16.36 17.85 2.48
C SER A 160 -15.85 19.28 2.69
N SER A 161 -14.54 19.50 2.54
CA SER A 161 -13.93 20.84 2.59
C SER A 161 -14.42 21.76 1.48
N ILE A 162 -14.51 21.26 0.24
CA ILE A 162 -15.04 22.03 -0.90
C ILE A 162 -16.54 22.33 -0.70
N SER A 163 -17.31 21.39 -0.14
CA SER A 163 -18.72 21.59 0.21
C SER A 163 -18.89 22.72 1.23
N ALA A 164 -18.02 22.81 2.24
CA ALA A 164 -18.04 23.90 3.22
C ALA A 164 -17.84 25.27 2.56
N LEU A 165 -16.87 25.38 1.64
CA LEU A 165 -16.54 26.63 0.94
C LEU A 165 -17.63 27.03 -0.08
N THR A 166 -18.07 26.09 -0.89
CA THR A 166 -19.03 26.33 -1.99
C THR A 166 -20.48 26.35 -1.53
N ARG A 167 -20.76 25.94 -0.29
CA ARG A 167 -22.10 25.82 0.30
C ARG A 167 -23.05 24.92 -0.49
N LYS A 168 -22.51 23.97 -1.26
CA LYS A 168 -23.30 23.03 -2.08
C LYS A 168 -23.55 21.72 -1.34
N LYS A 169 -24.80 21.52 -0.88
CA LYS A 169 -25.23 20.29 -0.18
C LYS A 169 -24.99 19.00 -0.99
N GLN A 170 -25.04 19.07 -2.32
CA GLN A 170 -24.76 17.95 -3.23
C GLN A 170 -23.34 17.40 -3.06
N LEU A 171 -22.35 18.26 -2.81
CA LEU A 171 -20.96 17.84 -2.59
C LEU A 171 -20.79 17.13 -1.25
N LEU A 172 -21.57 17.51 -0.23
CA LEU A 172 -21.57 16.79 1.04
C LEU A 172 -22.13 15.37 0.88
N TYR A 173 -23.22 15.19 0.12
CA TYR A 173 -23.74 13.84 -0.12
C TYR A 173 -22.75 12.96 -0.88
N LEU A 174 -22.03 13.55 -1.85
CA LEU A 174 -20.97 12.83 -2.55
C LEU A 174 -19.80 12.47 -1.61
N ALA A 175 -19.40 13.40 -0.72
CA ALA A 175 -18.38 13.13 0.29
C ALA A 175 -18.77 11.97 1.21
N VAL A 176 -20.01 11.96 1.70
CA VAL A 176 -20.53 10.87 2.54
C VAL A 176 -20.58 9.54 1.77
N ALA A 177 -21.03 9.55 0.51
CA ALA A 177 -21.04 8.35 -0.32
C ALA A 177 -19.63 7.77 -0.54
N CYS A 178 -18.64 8.64 -0.83
CA CYS A 178 -17.24 8.23 -0.93
C CYS A 178 -16.70 7.70 0.41
N GLY A 179 -17.05 8.34 1.53
CA GLY A 179 -16.65 7.88 2.86
C GLY A 179 -17.20 6.50 3.21
N LEU A 180 -18.48 6.25 2.92
CA LEU A 180 -19.11 4.93 3.10
C LEU A 180 -18.47 3.87 2.20
N ALA A 181 -18.15 4.20 0.95
CA ALA A 181 -17.42 3.29 0.07
C ALA A 181 -16.04 2.93 0.65
N GLY A 182 -15.29 3.92 1.16
CA GLY A 182 -14.02 3.69 1.83
C GLY A 182 -14.13 2.77 3.06
N ILE A 183 -15.13 2.99 3.91
CA ILE A 183 -15.41 2.11 5.05
C ILE A 183 -15.78 0.68 4.59
N GLY A 184 -16.52 0.54 3.49
CA GLY A 184 -16.84 -0.74 2.88
C GLY A 184 -15.60 -1.50 2.43
N PHE A 185 -14.68 -0.84 1.72
CA PHE A 185 -13.40 -1.44 1.33
C PHE A 185 -12.56 -1.84 2.55
N TRP A 186 -12.51 -1.00 3.59
CA TRP A 186 -11.82 -1.33 4.83
C TRP A 186 -12.38 -2.59 5.50
N ALA A 187 -13.71 -2.75 5.57
CA ALA A 187 -14.34 -3.94 6.13
C ALA A 187 -13.97 -5.21 5.34
N THR A 188 -13.89 -5.12 4.00
CA THR A 188 -13.45 -6.25 3.14
C THR A 188 -11.93 -6.52 3.19
N GLY A 189 -11.15 -5.58 3.73
CA GLY A 189 -9.72 -5.76 3.96
C GLY A 189 -9.42 -6.48 5.28
N ILE A 190 -10.30 -6.35 6.27
CA ILE A 190 -10.20 -7.02 7.56
C ILE A 190 -10.75 -8.46 7.52
N LEU A 191 -11.83 -8.68 6.77
CA LEU A 191 -12.47 -9.99 6.58
C LEU A 191 -11.72 -10.86 5.57
#